data_AF-A0A9P4QBY2-F1
#
_entry.id   AF-A0A9P4QBY2-F1
#
_cell.length_a   1.000
_cell.length_b   1.000
_cell.length_c   1.000
_cell.angle_alpha   90.00
_cell.angle_beta   90.00
_cell.angle_gamma   90.00
#
_symmetry.space_group_name_H-M   'P 1'
#
loop_
_entity.id
_entity.type
_entity.pdbx_description
1 polymer ?
#
loop_
_entity_poly.entity_id
_entity_poly.type
_entity_poly.pdbx_seq_one_letter_code
_entity_poly.pdbx_strand_id
1 'polypeptide(L)'
;MMYHKALLMGDTEIAAETLESKSPAEAKNLGRKVRGFKREVWDRWCDDVVERGQILKFEQNEELKGVLLGTGEREIVETSPNDRLWGIGFNTEEAEEHISEWGENKLGKALMRARQKV
;
A
#
# COMPACT_ATOMS: atom_id res chain seq x y z
N MET A 1 6.97 -3.18 -2.34
CA MET A 1 5.68 -3.50 -3.02
C MET A 1 5.87 -3.95 -4.47
N MET A 2 6.28 -3.08 -5.40
CA MET A 2 6.36 -3.44 -6.84
C MET A 2 7.37 -4.56 -7.14
N TYR A 3 8.47 -4.62 -6.37
CA TYR A 3 9.41 -5.74 -6.40
C TYR A 3 8.72 -7.09 -6.18
N HIS A 4 7.94 -7.23 -5.10
CA HIS A 4 7.19 -8.46 -4.81
C HIS A 4 6.09 -8.73 -5.83
N LYS A 5 5.45 -7.68 -6.38
CA LYS A 5 4.50 -7.86 -7.50
C LYS A 5 5.18 -8.57 -8.68
N ALA A 6 6.39 -8.16 -9.05
CA ALA A 6 7.15 -8.80 -10.12
C ALA A 6 7.56 -10.24 -9.76
N LEU A 7 8.07 -10.47 -8.55
CA LEU A 7 8.42 -11.81 -8.07
C LEU A 7 7.25 -12.79 -8.09
N LEU A 8 6.06 -12.36 -7.66
CA LEU A 8 4.85 -13.19 -7.67
C LEU A 8 4.44 -13.62 -9.07
N MET A 9 4.83 -12.87 -10.10
CA MET A 9 4.59 -13.21 -11.51
C MET A 9 5.75 -13.96 -12.16
N GLY A 10 6.84 -14.21 -11.41
CA GLY A 10 8.06 -14.80 -11.94
C GLY A 10 8.89 -13.85 -12.81
N ASP A 11 8.57 -12.56 -12.84
CA ASP A 11 9.27 -11.56 -13.65
C ASP A 11 10.50 -11.01 -12.91
N THR A 12 11.55 -11.84 -12.87
CA THR A 12 12.79 -11.54 -12.14
C THR A 12 13.56 -10.34 -12.71
N GLU A 13 13.40 -10.05 -14.00
CA GLU A 13 14.00 -8.89 -14.66
C GLU A 13 13.38 -7.59 -14.13
N ILE A 14 12.04 -7.45 -14.20
CA ILE A 14 11.36 -6.26 -13.64
C ILE A 14 11.54 -6.18 -12.13
N ALA A 15 11.65 -7.31 -11.42
CA ALA A 15 11.98 -7.31 -10.00
C ALA A 15 13.36 -6.66 -9.75
N ALA A 16 14.40 -7.08 -10.48
CA ALA A 16 15.74 -6.51 -10.35
C ALA A 16 15.76 -5.01 -10.69
N GLU A 17 15.14 -4.61 -11.81
CA GLU A 17 15.01 -3.19 -12.18
C GLU A 17 14.30 -2.38 -11.08
N THR A 18 13.27 -2.96 -10.46
CA THR A 18 12.52 -2.27 -9.40
C THR A 18 13.37 -2.03 -8.16
N LEU A 19 14.29 -2.93 -7.81
CA LEU A 19 15.23 -2.73 -6.69
C LEU A 19 16.21 -1.59 -6.97
N GLU A 20 16.61 -1.43 -8.24
CA GLU A 20 17.54 -0.38 -8.64
C GLU A 20 16.88 1.00 -8.80
N SER A 21 15.55 1.05 -8.86
CA SER A 21 14.80 2.31 -9.03
C SER A 21 15.16 3.35 -7.96
N LYS A 22 15.27 4.61 -8.38
CA LYS A 22 15.69 5.73 -7.50
C LYS A 22 14.51 6.56 -7.01
N SER A 23 13.29 6.24 -7.44
CA SER A 23 12.08 6.94 -6.99
C SER A 23 10.86 6.02 -6.89
N PRO A 24 9.90 6.35 -6.00
CA PRO A 24 8.62 5.64 -5.95
C PRO A 24 7.84 5.68 -7.26
N ALA A 25 7.93 6.77 -8.02
CA ALA A 25 7.26 6.93 -9.31
C ALA A 25 7.82 5.96 -10.36
N GLU A 26 9.15 5.81 -10.40
CA GLU A 26 9.83 4.84 -11.26
C GLU A 26 9.46 3.40 -10.88
N ALA A 27 9.54 3.04 -9.59
CA ALA A 27 9.11 1.73 -9.11
C ALA A 27 7.66 1.41 -9.50
N LYS A 28 6.75 2.40 -9.38
CA LYS A 28 5.34 2.28 -9.78
C LYS A 28 5.19 2.05 -11.28
N ASN A 29 5.97 2.75 -12.11
CA ASN A 29 5.99 2.56 -13.55
C ASN A 29 6.48 1.16 -13.94
N LEU A 30 7.55 0.68 -13.30
CA LEU A 30 8.04 -0.70 -13.50
C LEU A 30 7.00 -1.74 -13.09
N GLY A 31 6.29 -1.50 -11.97
CA GLY A 31 5.18 -2.35 -11.55
C GLY A 31 4.02 -2.47 -12.55
N ARG A 32 3.87 -1.52 -13.48
CA ARG A 32 2.90 -1.60 -14.60
C ARG A 32 3.43 -2.43 -15.78
N LYS A 33 4.75 -2.61 -15.88
CA LYS A 33 5.43 -3.35 -16.95
C LYS A 33 5.63 -4.84 -16.62
N VAL A 34 5.29 -5.27 -15.39
CA VAL A 34 5.36 -6.68 -14.97
C VAL A 34 4.65 -7.58 -15.99
N ARG A 35 5.40 -8.49 -16.57
CA ARG A 35 4.93 -9.43 -17.59
C ARG A 35 4.16 -10.58 -16.94
N GLY A 36 3.17 -11.11 -17.67
CA GLY A 36 2.38 -12.24 -17.19
C GLY A 36 1.56 -11.95 -15.92
N PHE A 37 1.15 -10.70 -15.72
CA PHE A 37 0.38 -10.31 -14.54
C PHE A 37 -0.93 -11.10 -14.40
N LYS A 38 -1.03 -11.84 -13.30
CA LYS A 38 -2.21 -12.61 -12.90
C LYS A 38 -2.91 -11.93 -11.74
N ARG A 39 -4.11 -11.41 -12.00
CA ARG A 39 -4.88 -10.64 -11.01
C ARG A 39 -5.18 -11.50 -9.78
N GLU A 40 -5.60 -12.73 -9.98
CA GLU A 40 -5.94 -13.69 -8.93
C GLU A 40 -4.76 -14.00 -7.99
N VAL A 41 -3.53 -14.04 -8.53
CA VAL A 41 -2.33 -14.22 -7.71
C VAL A 41 -2.05 -12.96 -6.92
N TRP A 42 -2.14 -11.79 -7.56
CA TRP A 42 -1.91 -10.53 -6.88
C TRP A 42 -2.92 -10.25 -5.78
N ASP A 43 -4.21 -10.42 -6.06
CA ASP A 43 -5.30 -10.16 -5.13
C ASP A 43 -5.22 -11.07 -3.89
N ARG A 44 -4.64 -12.27 -4.02
CA ARG A 44 -4.36 -13.18 -2.90
C ARG A 44 -3.27 -12.68 -1.96
N TRP A 45 -2.27 -11.97 -2.48
CA TRP A 45 -1.03 -11.66 -1.74
C TRP A 45 -0.81 -10.16 -1.50
N CYS A 46 -1.57 -9.29 -2.14
CA CYS A 46 -1.29 -7.85 -2.13
C CYS A 46 -1.38 -7.24 -0.73
N ASP A 47 -2.36 -7.66 0.06
CA ASP A 47 -2.55 -7.15 1.43
C ASP A 47 -1.34 -7.48 2.31
N ASP A 48 -0.85 -8.72 2.27
CA ASP A 48 0.35 -9.16 3.02
C ASP A 48 1.60 -8.41 2.56
N VAL A 49 1.78 -8.25 1.25
CA VAL A 49 2.92 -7.54 0.66
C VAL A 49 2.93 -6.07 1.09
N VAL A 50 1.77 -5.40 1.07
CA VAL A 50 1.66 -3.99 1.46
C VAL A 50 1.85 -3.83 2.96
N GLU A 51 1.22 -4.67 3.77
CA GLU A 51 1.36 -4.65 5.22
C GLU A 51 2.81 -4.87 5.66
N ARG A 52 3.48 -5.90 5.12
CA ARG A 52 4.89 -6.14 5.42
C ARG A 52 5.76 -4.94 5.05
N GLY A 53 5.45 -4.28 3.93
CA GLY A 53 6.11 -3.04 3.52
C GLY A 53 5.89 -1.89 4.49
N GLN A 54 4.68 -1.73 5.03
CA GLN A 54 4.40 -0.71 6.05
C GLN A 54 5.18 -1.01 7.35
N ILE A 55 5.12 -2.24 7.85
CA ILE A 55 5.86 -2.65 9.06
C ILE A 55 7.34 -2.29 8.92
N LEU A 56 8.00 -2.75 7.85
CA LEU A 56 9.40 -2.47 7.61
C LEU A 56 9.70 -0.96 7.49
N LYS A 57 8.83 -0.20 6.81
CA LYS A 57 8.96 1.26 6.68
C LYS A 57 9.00 1.95 8.04
N PHE A 58 8.11 1.58 8.95
CA PHE A 58 8.02 2.21 10.28
C PHE A 58 9.06 1.65 11.25
N GLU A 59 9.42 0.36 11.18
CA GLU A 59 10.52 -0.21 11.99
C GLU A 59 11.88 0.45 11.68
N GLN A 60 12.10 0.85 10.43
CA GLN A 60 13.37 1.45 10.00
C GLN A 60 13.47 2.95 10.27
N ASN A 61 12.38 3.61 10.65
CA ASN A 61 12.34 5.07 10.83
C ASN A 61 11.54 5.44 12.09
N GLU A 62 12.25 5.71 13.18
CA GLU A 62 11.66 6.01 14.49
C GLU A 62 10.78 7.26 14.51
N GLU A 63 11.10 8.28 13.70
CA GLU A 63 10.26 9.48 13.59
C GLU A 63 8.90 9.15 12.98
N LEU A 64 8.88 8.45 11.85
CA LEU A 64 7.65 8.01 11.20
C LEU A 64 6.87 7.03 12.07
N LYS A 65 7.56 6.14 12.80
CA LYS A 65 6.94 5.24 13.77
C LYS A 65 6.23 6.02 14.87
N GLY A 66 6.87 7.06 15.42
CA GLY A 66 6.26 7.97 16.38
C GLY A 66 4.98 8.61 15.85
N VAL A 67 4.97 9.06 14.59
CA VAL A 67 3.77 9.59 13.93
C VAL A 67 2.66 8.54 13.84
N LEU A 68 2.99 7.31 13.41
CA LEU A 68 2.01 6.22 13.31
C LEU A 68 1.42 5.86 14.67
N LEU A 69 2.25 5.69 15.70
CA LEU A 69 1.78 5.36 17.06
C LEU A 69 0.96 6.51 17.66
N GLY A 70 1.30 7.77 17.36
CA GLY A 70 0.54 8.96 17.77
C GLY A 70 -0.88 9.04 17.20
N THR A 71 -1.24 8.19 16.23
CA THR A 71 -2.63 8.04 15.77
C THR A 71 -3.52 7.35 16.81
N GLY A 72 -2.95 6.63 17.78
CA GLY A 72 -3.69 5.95 18.85
C GLY A 72 -4.67 4.92 18.30
N GLU A 73 -5.93 5.00 18.70
CA GLU A 73 -7.01 4.12 18.19
C GLU A 73 -7.80 4.72 17.03
N ARG A 74 -7.38 5.88 16.51
CA ARG A 74 -8.10 6.52 15.39
C ARG A 74 -8.03 5.65 14.15
N GLU A 75 -9.13 5.63 13.40
CA GLU A 75 -9.18 5.03 12.07
C GLU A 75 -8.32 5.86 11.10
N ILE A 76 -7.51 5.20 10.30
CA ILE A 76 -6.69 5.83 9.26
C ILE A 76 -7.36 5.55 7.91
N VAL A 77 -7.64 6.60 7.16
CA VAL A 77 -8.30 6.53 5.85
C VAL A 77 -7.47 7.20 4.77
N GLU A 78 -7.34 6.55 3.61
CA GLU A 78 -6.69 7.13 2.43
C GLU A 78 -7.73 7.83 1.55
N THR A 79 -7.78 9.17 1.62
CA THR A 79 -8.76 10.03 0.94
C THR A 79 -8.40 10.26 -0.53
N SER A 80 -8.43 9.17 -1.31
CA SER A 80 -8.15 9.18 -2.74
C SER A 80 -9.45 9.05 -3.55
N PRO A 81 -9.94 10.11 -4.23
CA PRO A 81 -11.20 10.08 -4.99
C PRO A 81 -11.24 9.05 -6.13
N ASN A 82 -10.07 8.70 -6.66
CA ASN A 82 -9.95 7.82 -7.82
C ASN A 82 -9.56 6.38 -7.45
N ASP A 83 -9.50 6.05 -6.15
CA ASP A 83 -9.11 4.73 -5.67
C ASP A 83 -10.09 4.24 -4.59
N ARG A 84 -10.91 3.26 -4.95
CA ARG A 84 -11.89 2.61 -4.06
C ARG A 84 -11.39 1.28 -3.50
N LEU A 85 -10.16 0.87 -3.82
CA LEU A 85 -9.58 -0.39 -3.34
C LEU A 85 -8.57 -0.12 -2.22
N TRP A 86 -7.56 0.70 -2.51
CA TRP A 86 -6.58 1.11 -1.50
C TRP A 86 -7.05 2.32 -0.70
N GLY A 87 -7.89 3.16 -1.29
CA GLY A 87 -8.51 4.32 -0.65
C GLY A 87 -10.02 4.18 -0.43
N ILE A 88 -10.62 5.25 0.10
CA ILE A 88 -12.06 5.35 0.35
C ILE A 88 -12.86 5.85 -0.85
N GLY A 89 -12.23 6.34 -1.92
CA GLY A 89 -12.93 6.85 -3.10
C GLY A 89 -13.53 8.25 -2.96
N PHE A 90 -13.17 9.00 -1.92
CA PHE A 90 -13.61 10.37 -1.68
C PHE A 90 -12.41 11.24 -1.28
N ASN A 91 -12.50 12.55 -1.52
CA ASN A 91 -11.52 13.51 -1.00
C ASN A 91 -11.73 13.72 0.51
N THR A 92 -10.88 14.54 1.12
CA THR A 92 -10.94 14.78 2.56
C THR A 92 -12.20 15.54 2.97
N GLU A 93 -12.67 16.44 2.11
CA GLU A 93 -13.85 17.28 2.34
C GLU A 93 -15.15 16.47 2.32
N GLU A 94 -15.24 15.44 1.48
CA GLU A 94 -16.42 14.59 1.28
C GLU A 94 -16.41 13.32 2.15
N ALA A 95 -15.25 12.95 2.71
CA ALA A 95 -15.06 11.65 3.36
C ALA A 95 -16.12 11.38 4.46
N GLU A 96 -16.33 12.33 5.37
CA GLU A 96 -17.23 12.13 6.52
C GLU A 96 -18.71 12.05 6.12
N GLU A 97 -19.10 12.66 5.00
CA GLU A 97 -20.48 12.64 4.50
C GLU A 97 -20.84 11.30 3.84
N HIS A 98 -19.84 10.55 3.38
CA HIS A 98 -20.00 9.34 2.57
C HIS A 98 -19.48 8.06 3.24
N ILE A 99 -19.42 8.00 4.58
CA ILE A 99 -18.86 6.85 5.34
C ILE A 99 -19.45 5.50 4.89
N SER A 100 -20.76 5.43 4.67
CA SER A 100 -21.45 4.21 4.22
C SER A 100 -21.12 3.80 2.77
N GLU A 101 -20.54 4.71 1.99
CA GLU A 101 -20.18 4.55 0.59
C GLU A 101 -18.67 4.41 0.38
N TRP A 102 -17.87 4.36 1.44
CA TRP A 102 -16.42 4.23 1.31
C TRP A 102 -16.01 2.96 0.56
N GLY A 103 -14.91 3.10 -0.18
CA GLY A 103 -14.15 1.98 -0.74
C GLY A 103 -13.52 1.10 0.34
N GLU A 104 -12.70 0.14 -0.08
CA GLU A 104 -12.15 -0.86 0.82
C GLU A 104 -11.09 -0.32 1.79
N ASN A 105 -10.49 0.84 1.52
CA ASN A 105 -9.46 1.48 2.36
C ASN A 105 -8.34 0.49 2.78
N LYS A 106 -7.89 -0.37 1.85
CA LYS A 106 -6.89 -1.41 2.17
C LYS A 106 -5.59 -0.83 2.72
N LEU A 107 -5.19 0.37 2.28
CA LEU A 107 -3.97 1.02 2.77
C LEU A 107 -4.12 1.47 4.22
N GLY A 108 -5.22 2.15 4.55
CA GLY A 108 -5.54 2.54 5.92
C GLY A 108 -5.57 1.34 6.86
N LYS A 109 -6.23 0.25 6.44
CA LYS A 109 -6.25 -1.02 7.17
C LYS A 109 -4.84 -1.62 7.36
N ALA A 110 -3.99 -1.59 6.34
CA ALA A 110 -2.61 -2.06 6.44
C ALA A 110 -1.76 -1.20 7.41
N LEU A 111 -1.96 0.13 7.42
CA LEU A 111 -1.30 1.03 8.37
C LEU A 111 -1.73 0.73 9.82
N MET A 112 -3.03 0.51 10.05
CA MET A 112 -3.54 0.16 11.38
C MET A 112 -3.05 -1.21 11.86
N ARG A 113 -2.91 -2.20 10.96
CA ARG A 113 -2.28 -3.50 11.31
C ARG A 113 -0.78 -3.36 11.58
N ALA A 114 -0.08 -2.52 10.80
CA ALA A 114 1.33 -2.23 11.05
C ALA A 114 1.52 -1.54 12.43
N ARG A 115 0.65 -0.60 12.80
CA ARG A 115 0.65 0.08 14.11
C ARG A 115 0.61 -0.89 15.29
N GLN A 116 -0.05 -2.03 15.16
CA GLN A 116 -0.12 -3.06 16.21
C GLN A 116 1.15 -3.92 16.32
N LYS A 117 2.06 -3.83 15.33
CA LYS A 117 3.23 -4.71 15.19
C LYS A 117 4.56 -4.00 15.36
N VAL A 118 4.57 -2.66 15.37
CA VAL A 118 5.79 -1.84 15.46
C VAL A 118 5.95 -1.19 16.82
#